data_AF-G0PNW5-F1
#
_entry.id   AF-G0PNW5-F1
#
_cell.length_a   1.000
_cell.length_b   1.000
_cell.length_c   1.000
_cell.angle_alpha   90.00
_cell.angle_beta   90.00
_cell.angle_gamma   90.00
#
_symmetry.space_group_name_H-M   'P 1'
#
loop_
_entity.id
_entity.type
_entity.pdbx_description
1 polymer ?
#
loop_
_entity_poly.entity_id
_entity_poly.type
_entity_poly.pdbx_seq_one_letter_code
_entity_poly.pdbx_strand_id
1 'polypeptide(L)'
;MRQDIQCLRGVAILFVLIFHLQPLFFVNGFLGVDISFISWGLLVVYEQKILIGFLIFVPIILERFVLMSWTLIQFYFQFLADGSSLNAFIHLWSLGVEMQFYLLVPFIFFGLQFLKNDLLRLIAVSLTTIIGFLCFAFINKQFAFNFMFLRLWQFSAGFVVLFWNKISFYEYSEKLKPAKVQMVLPVEKEDLVTVSLSIIALCALPNKIDVLILRPLVTLATAFVIAGESQENQ
;
A
#
# COMPACT_ATOMS: atom_id res chain seq x y z
N MET A 1 -7.90 -9.59 -15.52
CA MET A 1 -6.99 -9.09 -14.47
C MET A 1 -6.28 -7.86 -15.03
N ARG A 2 -6.29 -6.73 -14.32
CA ARG A 2 -5.69 -5.46 -14.75
C ARG A 2 -4.16 -5.60 -14.90
N GLN A 3 -3.63 -5.40 -16.12
CA GLN A 3 -2.21 -5.64 -16.45
C GLN A 3 -1.27 -4.60 -15.82
N ASP A 4 -1.73 -3.37 -15.70
CA ASP A 4 -1.07 -2.25 -15.04
C ASP A 4 -0.75 -2.56 -13.56
N ILE A 5 -1.71 -3.13 -12.81
CA ILE A 5 -1.51 -3.54 -11.42
C ILE A 5 -0.46 -4.67 -11.32
N GLN A 6 -0.45 -5.60 -12.27
CA GLN A 6 0.55 -6.68 -12.29
C GLN A 6 1.96 -6.16 -12.61
N CYS A 7 2.08 -5.24 -13.56
CA CYS A 7 3.34 -4.60 -13.92
C CYS A 7 3.93 -3.84 -12.72
N LEU A 8 3.10 -3.05 -12.04
CA LEU A 8 3.49 -2.28 -10.86
C LEU A 8 3.95 -3.18 -9.71
N ARG A 9 3.31 -4.35 -9.54
CA ARG A 9 3.77 -5.39 -8.59
C ARG A 9 5.11 -6.00 -9.00
N GLY A 10 5.34 -6.26 -10.29
CA GLY A 10 6.61 -6.75 -10.79
C GLY A 10 7.76 -5.79 -10.46
N VAL A 11 7.54 -4.49 -10.71
CA VAL A 11 8.50 -3.42 -10.37
C VAL A 11 8.73 -3.36 -8.85
N ALA A 12 7.66 -3.44 -8.07
CA ALA A 12 7.73 -3.44 -6.61
C ALA A 12 8.58 -4.60 -6.05
N ILE A 13 8.37 -5.81 -6.56
CA ILE A 13 9.16 -7.00 -6.17
C ILE A 13 10.63 -6.80 -6.58
N LEU A 14 10.88 -6.29 -7.77
CA LEU A 14 12.24 -6.05 -8.27
C LEU A 14 12.99 -5.01 -7.43
N PHE A 15 12.33 -3.93 -7.00
CA PHE A 15 12.91 -2.96 -6.07
C PHE A 15 13.32 -3.59 -4.74
N VAL A 16 12.44 -4.43 -4.18
CA VAL A 16 12.75 -5.15 -2.94
C VAL A 16 13.93 -6.09 -3.16
N LEU A 17 13.95 -6.87 -4.24
CA LEU A 17 15.05 -7.79 -4.53
C LEU A 17 16.39 -7.06 -4.68
N ILE A 18 16.43 -5.95 -5.42
CA ILE A 18 17.67 -5.17 -5.60
C ILE A 18 18.15 -4.56 -4.28
N PHE A 19 17.22 -4.07 -3.43
CA PHE A 19 17.56 -3.61 -2.08
C PHE A 19 18.27 -4.70 -1.27
N HIS A 20 17.87 -5.97 -1.43
CA HIS A 20 18.49 -7.07 -0.71
C HIS A 20 19.87 -7.43 -1.28
N LEU A 21 20.05 -7.34 -2.61
CA LEU A 21 21.34 -7.66 -3.26
C LEU A 21 22.39 -6.56 -3.03
N GLN A 22 21.98 -5.29 -2.99
CA GLN A 22 22.87 -4.13 -2.91
C GLN A 22 22.28 -3.02 -2.00
N PRO A 23 22.19 -3.26 -0.66
CA PRO A 23 21.53 -2.32 0.25
C PRO A 23 22.25 -0.96 0.39
N LEU A 24 23.54 -0.90 0.06
CA LEU A 24 24.34 0.32 0.10
C LEU A 24 24.07 1.26 -1.10
N PHE A 25 23.71 0.70 -2.24
CA PHE A 25 23.44 1.46 -3.48
C PHE A 25 21.95 1.67 -3.72
N PHE A 26 21.09 0.83 -3.15
CA PHE A 26 19.66 0.86 -3.40
C PHE A 26 18.85 1.07 -2.12
N VAL A 27 19.26 2.05 -1.30
CA VAL A 27 18.81 2.27 0.09
C VAL A 27 17.29 2.41 0.22
N ASN A 28 16.62 2.98 -0.80
CA ASN A 28 15.18 3.26 -0.77
C ASN A 28 14.31 2.12 -1.36
N GLY A 29 14.91 1.02 -1.83
CA GLY A 29 14.18 -0.05 -2.50
C GLY A 29 13.21 -0.84 -1.62
N PHE A 30 13.32 -0.74 -0.29
CA PHE A 30 12.34 -1.31 0.64
C PHE A 30 10.93 -0.73 0.43
N LEU A 31 10.80 0.44 -0.20
CA LEU A 31 9.51 1.06 -0.52
C LEU A 31 8.71 0.29 -1.58
N GLY A 32 9.32 -0.67 -2.28
CA GLY A 32 8.56 -1.63 -3.09
C GLY A 32 7.52 -2.41 -2.27
N VAL A 33 7.74 -2.60 -0.97
CA VAL A 33 6.73 -3.18 -0.07
C VAL A 33 5.49 -2.28 0.03
N ASP A 34 5.68 -0.96 0.10
CA ASP A 34 4.59 0.02 0.19
C ASP A 34 3.75 0.04 -1.10
N ILE A 35 4.39 -0.05 -2.26
CA ILE A 35 3.74 -0.17 -3.59
C ILE A 35 2.92 -1.46 -3.67
N SER A 36 3.46 -2.56 -3.12
CA SER A 36 2.79 -3.86 -3.10
C SER A 36 1.54 -3.86 -2.21
N PHE A 37 1.58 -3.17 -1.07
CA PHE A 37 0.42 -3.04 -0.18
C PHE A 37 -0.76 -2.35 -0.86
N ILE A 38 -0.51 -1.25 -1.57
CA ILE A 38 -1.54 -0.48 -2.28
C ILE A 38 -2.16 -1.32 -3.40
N SER A 39 -1.30 -2.00 -4.18
CA SER A 39 -1.73 -2.88 -5.28
C SER A 39 -2.64 -4.01 -4.79
N TRP A 40 -2.31 -4.60 -3.63
CA TRP A 40 -3.12 -5.67 -3.03
C TRP A 40 -4.47 -5.19 -2.51
N GLY A 41 -4.53 -4.00 -1.90
CA GLY A 41 -5.80 -3.46 -1.42
C GLY A 41 -6.82 -3.23 -2.50
N LEU A 42 -6.37 -2.77 -3.66
CA LEU A 42 -7.26 -2.61 -4.80
C LEU A 42 -7.70 -3.96 -5.35
N LEU A 43 -6.78 -4.93 -5.46
CA LEU A 43 -7.06 -6.25 -5.99
C LEU A 43 -8.17 -6.99 -5.21
N VAL A 44 -8.13 -6.93 -3.87
CA VAL A 44 -9.16 -7.56 -3.01
C VAL A 44 -10.57 -6.99 -3.27
N VAL A 45 -10.69 -5.71 -3.65
CA VAL A 45 -11.99 -5.10 -3.95
C VAL A 45 -12.53 -5.54 -5.29
N TYR A 46 -11.69 -5.55 -6.33
CA TYR A 46 -12.10 -5.90 -7.68
C TYR A 46 -12.40 -7.39 -7.83
N GLU A 47 -11.70 -8.23 -7.08
CA GLU A 47 -11.79 -9.68 -7.19
C GLU A 47 -12.36 -10.28 -5.88
N GLN A 48 -13.63 -9.99 -5.55
CA GLN A 48 -14.27 -10.55 -4.34
C GLN A 48 -14.22 -12.10 -4.28
N LYS A 49 -14.09 -12.77 -5.43
CA LYS A 49 -13.90 -14.22 -5.53
C LYS A 49 -12.57 -14.70 -4.90
N ILE A 50 -11.54 -13.85 -4.88
CA ILE A 50 -10.25 -14.16 -4.24
C ILE A 50 -10.40 -14.27 -2.73
N LEU A 51 -11.40 -13.62 -2.12
CA LEU A 51 -11.66 -13.70 -0.69
C LEU A 51 -12.00 -15.12 -0.22
N ILE A 52 -12.67 -15.91 -1.08
CA ILE A 52 -12.99 -17.32 -0.81
C ILE A 52 -11.74 -18.19 -0.93
N GLY A 53 -10.91 -17.97 -1.95
CA GLY A 53 -9.60 -18.62 -2.07
C GLY A 53 -8.69 -18.25 -0.90
N PHE A 54 -8.79 -17.02 -0.40
CA PHE A 54 -8.01 -16.51 0.72
C PHE A 54 -8.35 -17.25 2.02
N LEU A 55 -9.62 -17.54 2.29
CA LEU A 55 -10.06 -18.36 3.44
C LEU A 55 -9.41 -19.76 3.47
N ILE A 56 -9.09 -20.34 2.30
CA ILE A 56 -8.40 -21.63 2.20
C ILE A 56 -6.92 -21.49 2.64
N PHE A 57 -6.30 -20.35 2.38
CA PHE A 57 -4.92 -20.06 2.80
C PHE A 57 -4.82 -19.50 4.23
N VAL A 58 -5.93 -19.09 4.86
CA VAL A 58 -5.95 -18.56 6.23
C VAL A 58 -5.22 -19.48 7.23
N PRO A 59 -5.43 -20.80 7.27
CA PRO A 59 -4.70 -21.67 8.22
C PRO A 59 -3.18 -21.62 8.02
N ILE A 60 -2.72 -21.63 6.77
CA ILE A 60 -1.29 -21.55 6.41
C ILE A 60 -0.73 -20.18 6.77
N ILE A 61 -1.50 -19.11 6.56
CA ILE A 61 -1.13 -17.74 6.93
C ILE A 61 -1.05 -17.61 8.45
N LEU A 62 -2.00 -18.19 9.19
CA LEU A 62 -2.04 -18.18 10.66
C LEU A 62 -0.86 -18.94 11.26
N GLU A 63 -0.55 -20.13 10.73
CA GLU A 63 0.62 -20.91 11.15
C GLU A 63 1.91 -20.12 10.93
N ARG A 64 2.09 -19.55 9.74
CA ARG A 64 3.24 -18.70 9.42
C ARG A 64 3.28 -17.43 10.28
N PHE A 65 2.14 -16.83 10.57
CA PHE A 65 2.02 -15.66 11.44
C PHE A 65 2.47 -15.98 12.87
N VAL A 66 2.05 -17.12 13.43
CA VAL A 66 2.44 -17.56 14.77
C VAL A 66 3.93 -17.85 14.81
N LEU A 67 4.46 -18.59 13.83
CA LEU A 67 5.91 -18.87 13.72
C LEU A 67 6.73 -17.59 13.59
N MET A 68 6.26 -16.62 12.80
CA MET A 68 6.95 -15.34 12.62
C MET A 68 6.88 -14.44 13.86
N SER A 69 5.74 -14.41 14.53
CA SER A 69 5.57 -13.64 15.77
C SER A 69 6.41 -14.24 16.90
N TRP A 70 6.50 -15.57 16.96
CA TRP A 70 7.38 -16.27 17.89
C TRP A 70 8.85 -15.96 17.63
N THR A 71 9.30 -16.05 16.37
CA THR A 71 10.69 -15.72 16.00
C THR A 71 11.04 -14.25 16.25
N LEU A 72 10.10 -13.32 16.10
CA LEU A 72 10.25 -11.92 16.47
C LEU A 72 10.45 -11.72 17.98
N ILE A 73 9.71 -12.46 18.80
CA ILE A 73 9.87 -12.44 20.25
C ILE A 73 11.27 -12.97 20.63
N GLN A 74 11.70 -14.07 20.01
CA GLN A 74 13.06 -14.60 20.20
C GLN A 74 14.13 -13.59 19.78
N PHE A 75 13.94 -12.88 18.66
CA PHE A 75 14.82 -11.80 18.24
C PHE A 75 14.88 -10.66 19.26
N TYR A 76 13.75 -10.23 19.83
CA TYR A 76 13.75 -9.18 20.86
C TYR A 76 14.57 -9.60 22.08
N PHE A 77 14.40 -10.84 22.54
CA PHE A 77 15.20 -11.38 23.64
C PHE A 77 16.68 -11.52 23.29
N GLN A 78 17.01 -11.94 22.07
CA GLN A 78 18.39 -12.15 21.63
C GLN A 78 19.13 -10.84 21.29
N PHE A 79 18.42 -9.83 20.77
CA PHE A 79 18.91 -8.47 20.59
C PHE A 79 19.29 -7.83 21.93
N LEU A 80 18.47 -8.05 22.96
CA LEU A 80 18.77 -7.64 24.33
C LEU A 80 19.95 -8.41 24.95
N ALA A 81 20.22 -9.63 24.50
CA ALA A 81 21.26 -10.50 25.03
C ALA A 81 22.65 -10.27 24.40
N ASP A 82 22.76 -10.16 23.07
CA ASP A 82 24.05 -10.26 22.37
C ASP A 82 24.50 -8.99 21.61
N GLY A 83 23.66 -7.95 21.52
CA GLY A 83 24.02 -6.64 20.93
C GLY A 83 24.52 -6.65 19.47
N SER A 84 24.62 -7.81 18.83
CA SER A 84 25.25 -8.02 17.52
C SER A 84 24.68 -9.26 16.84
N SER A 85 23.45 -9.20 16.33
CA SER A 85 22.88 -10.32 15.58
C SER A 85 22.47 -9.95 14.15
N LEU A 86 22.77 -10.90 13.26
CA LEU A 86 22.87 -10.83 11.80
C LEU A 86 21.63 -10.29 11.07
N ASN A 87 21.89 -9.44 10.06
CA ASN A 87 20.94 -8.77 9.16
C ASN A 87 19.98 -9.70 8.37
N ALA A 88 20.20 -11.02 8.35
CA ALA A 88 19.39 -11.97 7.56
C ALA A 88 17.92 -12.07 8.02
N PHE A 89 17.63 -11.83 9.30
CA PHE A 89 16.27 -11.95 9.85
C PHE A 89 15.37 -10.73 9.59
N ILE A 90 15.95 -9.58 9.21
CA ILE A 90 15.20 -8.38 8.83
C ILE A 90 14.33 -8.66 7.58
N HIS A 91 14.79 -9.58 6.73
CA HIS A 91 14.13 -9.95 5.48
C HIS A 91 12.91 -10.86 5.69
N LEU A 92 12.98 -11.77 6.67
CA LEU A 92 11.83 -12.57 7.09
C LEU A 92 10.80 -11.71 7.81
N TRP A 93 11.26 -10.67 8.50
CA TRP A 93 10.39 -9.74 9.20
C TRP A 93 9.46 -8.96 8.26
N SER A 94 9.94 -8.41 7.13
CA SER A 94 9.06 -7.70 6.17
C SER A 94 8.02 -8.62 5.53
N LEU A 95 8.41 -9.86 5.21
CA LEU A 95 7.48 -10.90 4.72
C LEU A 95 6.45 -11.29 5.79
N GLY A 96 6.90 -11.35 7.04
CA GLY A 96 6.06 -11.58 8.20
C GLY A 96 4.95 -10.56 8.33
N VAL A 97 5.33 -9.29 8.18
CA VAL A 97 4.38 -8.19 8.16
C VAL A 97 3.43 -8.30 6.98
N GLU A 98 3.91 -8.66 5.80
CA GLU A 98 3.02 -8.86 4.65
C GLU A 98 1.91 -9.90 4.93
N MET A 99 2.26 -10.99 5.64
CA MET A 99 1.31 -12.07 5.97
C MET A 99 0.26 -11.67 7.01
N GLN A 100 0.60 -10.91 8.05
CA GLN A 100 -0.41 -10.43 9.01
C GLN A 100 -1.35 -9.40 8.37
N PHE A 101 -0.88 -8.71 7.32
CA PHE A 101 -1.68 -7.73 6.60
C PHE A 101 -2.72 -8.47 5.78
N TYR A 102 -2.32 -9.52 5.07
CA TYR A 102 -3.26 -10.36 4.33
C TYR A 102 -4.38 -10.90 5.22
N LEU A 103 -4.07 -11.29 6.46
CA LEU A 103 -5.10 -11.71 7.42
C LEU A 103 -6.09 -10.58 7.75
N LEU A 104 -5.62 -9.34 7.87
CA LEU A 104 -6.39 -8.20 8.37
C LEU A 104 -7.28 -7.55 7.28
N VAL A 105 -6.84 -7.59 6.02
CA VAL A 105 -7.54 -6.98 4.87
C VAL A 105 -9.00 -7.42 4.72
N PRO A 106 -9.36 -8.72 4.77
CA PRO A 106 -10.75 -9.17 4.69
C PRO A 106 -11.64 -8.53 5.76
N PHE A 107 -11.15 -8.41 7.00
CA PHE A 107 -11.91 -7.83 8.10
C PHE A 107 -12.16 -6.33 7.90
N ILE A 108 -11.16 -5.59 7.41
CA ILE A 108 -11.35 -4.17 7.04
C ILE A 108 -12.41 -4.06 5.94
N PHE A 109 -12.29 -4.89 4.89
CA PHE A 109 -13.20 -4.84 3.75
C PHE A 109 -14.64 -5.13 4.16
N PHE A 110 -14.88 -6.20 4.93
CA PHE A 110 -16.21 -6.51 5.49
C PHE A 110 -16.71 -5.42 6.44
N GLY A 111 -15.82 -4.85 7.27
CA GLY A 111 -16.13 -3.70 8.12
C GLY A 111 -16.67 -2.50 7.32
N LEU A 112 -16.06 -2.21 6.17
CA LEU A 112 -16.49 -1.13 5.28
C LEU A 112 -17.83 -1.42 4.58
N GLN A 113 -18.23 -2.68 4.44
CA GLN A 113 -19.53 -3.04 3.85
C GLN A 113 -20.72 -2.64 4.74
N PHE A 114 -20.54 -2.52 6.06
CA PHE A 114 -21.58 -2.04 6.97
C PHE A 114 -22.00 -0.59 6.67
N LEU A 115 -21.09 0.21 6.09
CA LEU A 115 -21.41 1.54 5.62
C LEU A 115 -22.17 1.43 4.30
N LYS A 116 -23.42 1.90 4.25
CA LYS A 116 -24.26 1.82 3.04
C LYS A 116 -23.94 2.90 2.00
N ASN A 117 -23.48 4.08 2.46
CA ASN A 117 -23.20 5.21 1.58
C ASN A 117 -21.73 5.21 1.14
N ASP A 118 -21.48 5.31 -0.16
CA ASP A 118 -20.11 5.35 -0.70
C ASP A 118 -19.34 6.60 -0.21
N LEU A 119 -20.02 7.73 0.04
CA LEU A 119 -19.41 8.91 0.66
C LEU A 119 -18.94 8.64 2.09
N LEU A 120 -19.72 7.91 2.89
CA LEU A 120 -19.32 7.54 4.26
C LEU A 120 -18.12 6.59 4.23
N ARG A 121 -18.06 5.68 3.26
CA ARG A 121 -16.89 4.81 3.04
C ARG A 121 -15.65 5.64 2.72
N LEU A 122 -15.76 6.61 1.80
CA LEU A 122 -14.65 7.51 1.46
C LEU A 122 -14.17 8.30 2.69
N ILE A 123 -15.08 8.88 3.47
CA ILE A 123 -14.75 9.65 4.68
C ILE A 123 -14.06 8.75 5.71
N ALA A 124 -14.62 7.57 5.99
CA ALA A 124 -14.07 6.64 6.98
C ALA A 124 -12.64 6.20 6.61
N VAL A 125 -12.42 5.85 5.34
CA VAL A 125 -11.11 5.44 4.84
C VAL A 125 -10.12 6.61 4.84
N SER A 126 -10.56 7.81 4.47
CA SER A 126 -9.72 9.01 4.47
C SER A 126 -9.27 9.38 5.89
N LEU A 127 -10.19 9.37 6.86
CA LEU A 127 -9.87 9.59 8.27
C LEU A 127 -8.89 8.54 8.80
N THR A 128 -9.13 7.27 8.48
CA THR A 128 -8.23 6.16 8.88
C THR A 128 -6.82 6.37 8.31
N THR A 129 -6.72 6.83 7.07
CA THR A 129 -5.44 7.13 6.40
C THR A 129 -4.69 8.26 7.12
N ILE A 130 -5.39 9.36 7.41
CA ILE A 130 -4.78 10.53 8.06
C ILE A 130 -4.35 10.19 9.48
N ILE A 131 -5.23 9.57 10.27
CA ILE A 131 -4.93 9.19 11.66
C ILE A 131 -3.77 8.20 11.70
N GLY A 132 -3.78 7.17 10.84
CA GLY A 132 -2.70 6.20 10.79
C GLY A 132 -1.36 6.82 10.39
N PHE A 133 -1.35 7.78 9.45
CA PHE A 133 -0.13 8.52 9.10
C PHE A 133 0.38 9.40 10.24
N LEU A 134 -0.51 10.10 10.95
CA LEU A 134 -0.13 10.90 12.11
C LEU A 134 0.48 10.01 13.20
N CYS A 135 -0.16 8.89 13.53
CA CYS A 135 0.39 7.91 14.49
C CYS A 135 1.77 7.41 14.05
N PHE A 136 1.96 7.13 12.75
CA PHE A 136 3.26 6.74 12.20
C PHE A 136 4.33 7.83 12.37
N ALA A 137 3.96 9.10 12.17
CA ALA A 137 4.87 10.24 12.26
C ALA A 137 5.29 10.57 13.70
N PHE A 138 4.40 10.39 14.68
CA PHE A 138 4.65 10.74 16.09
C PHE A 138 5.33 9.63 16.90
N ILE A 139 5.30 8.38 16.42
CA ILE A 139 5.91 7.24 17.11
C ILE A 139 7.37 7.06 16.66
N ASN A 140 8.20 6.47 17.53
CA ASN A 140 9.61 6.20 17.25
C ASN A 140 9.81 5.54 15.87
N LYS A 141 10.67 6.13 15.02
CA LYS A 141 10.91 5.70 13.63
C LYS A 141 11.21 4.20 13.50
N GLN A 142 12.00 3.64 14.42
CA GLN A 142 12.37 2.21 14.40
C GLN A 142 11.15 1.33 14.74
N PHE A 143 10.35 1.75 15.71
CA PHE A 143 9.15 1.01 16.10
C PHE A 143 8.03 1.14 15.06
N ALA A 144 7.81 2.35 14.54
CA ALA A 144 6.80 2.64 13.52
C ALA A 144 7.07 1.89 12.21
N PHE A 145 8.35 1.76 11.84
CA PHE A 145 8.76 0.87 10.75
C PHE A 145 8.40 -0.58 11.08
N ASN A 146 8.72 -1.04 12.29
CA ASN A 146 8.56 -2.44 12.67
C ASN A 146 7.12 -2.89 12.99
N PHE A 147 6.22 -1.94 13.24
CA PHE A 147 4.87 -2.25 13.67
C PHE A 147 3.87 -2.07 12.52
N MET A 148 3.24 -3.18 12.11
CA MET A 148 2.31 -3.21 10.98
C MET A 148 1.17 -2.20 11.10
N PHE A 149 0.54 -2.11 12.27
CA PHE A 149 -0.70 -1.34 12.42
C PHE A 149 -0.47 0.15 12.10
N LEU A 150 0.75 0.63 12.32
CA LEU A 150 1.18 1.98 11.97
C LEU A 150 1.47 2.16 10.48
N ARG A 151 1.45 1.10 9.67
CA ARG A 151 1.58 1.13 8.21
C ARG A 151 0.29 0.89 7.46
N LEU A 152 -0.81 0.55 8.16
CA LEU A 152 -2.12 0.33 7.55
C LEU A 152 -2.66 1.55 6.79
N TRP A 153 -2.17 2.76 7.10
CA TRP A 153 -2.56 3.97 6.37
C TRP A 153 -2.14 3.93 4.89
N GLN A 154 -1.04 3.25 4.55
CA GLN A 154 -0.57 3.13 3.17
C GLN A 154 -1.58 2.35 2.31
N PHE A 155 -2.18 1.34 2.92
CA PHE A 155 -3.22 0.54 2.31
C PHE A 155 -4.57 1.27 2.22
N SER A 156 -4.97 1.98 3.28
CA SER A 156 -6.22 2.74 3.25
C SER A 156 -6.19 3.84 2.19
N ALA A 157 -5.01 4.40 1.87
CA ALA A 157 -4.86 5.32 0.74
C ALA A 157 -5.30 4.73 -0.61
N GLY A 158 -5.07 3.43 -0.85
CA GLY A 158 -5.56 2.74 -2.05
C GLY A 158 -7.09 2.70 -2.12
N PHE A 159 -7.76 2.48 -1.00
CA PHE A 159 -9.23 2.52 -0.92
C PHE A 159 -9.78 3.94 -1.11
N VAL A 160 -9.08 4.99 -0.65
CA VAL A 160 -9.50 6.39 -0.86
C VAL A 160 -9.68 6.63 -2.36
N VAL A 161 -8.69 6.25 -3.16
CA VAL A 161 -8.74 6.40 -4.62
C VAL A 161 -9.90 5.62 -5.24
N LEU A 162 -10.14 4.39 -4.80
CA LEU A 162 -11.24 3.59 -5.33
C LEU A 162 -12.60 4.23 -5.09
N PHE A 163 -12.87 4.65 -3.86
CA PHE A 163 -14.15 5.28 -3.53
C PHE A 163 -14.27 6.69 -4.14
N TRP A 164 -13.16 7.42 -4.25
CA TRP A 164 -13.11 8.70 -4.94
C TRP A 164 -13.53 8.55 -6.41
N ASN A 165 -12.94 7.59 -7.14
CA ASN A 165 -13.29 7.33 -8.53
C ASN A 165 -14.75 6.90 -8.69
N LYS A 166 -15.26 6.05 -7.79
CA LYS A 166 -16.66 5.61 -7.83
C LYS A 166 -17.65 6.76 -7.65
N ILE A 167 -17.37 7.69 -6.73
CA ILE A 167 -18.21 8.88 -6.48
C ILE A 167 -18.08 9.87 -7.65
N SER A 168 -16.86 10.14 -8.11
CA SER A 168 -16.61 11.06 -9.24
C SER A 168 -17.29 10.58 -10.52
N PHE A 169 -17.30 9.27 -10.78
CA PHE A 169 -18.00 8.70 -11.94
C PHE A 169 -19.52 8.82 -11.81
N TYR A 170 -20.07 8.58 -10.61
CA TYR A 170 -21.50 8.74 -10.35
C TYR A 170 -21.95 10.20 -10.56
N GLU A 171 -21.25 11.17 -9.99
CA GLU A 171 -21.55 12.60 -10.20
C GLU A 171 -21.39 13.04 -11.65
N TYR A 172 -20.35 12.55 -12.35
CA TYR A 172 -20.14 12.84 -13.77
C TYR A 172 -21.28 12.29 -14.62
N SER A 173 -21.66 11.03 -14.42
CA SER A 173 -22.77 10.37 -15.11
C SER A 173 -24.11 11.07 -14.85
N GLU A 174 -24.35 11.54 -13.63
CA GLU A 174 -25.59 12.23 -13.26
C GLU A 174 -25.66 13.67 -13.81
N LYS A 175 -24.53 14.40 -13.82
CA LYS A 175 -24.42 15.76 -14.35
C LYS A 175 -24.38 15.81 -15.89
N LEU A 176 -24.15 14.69 -16.57
CA LEU A 176 -24.14 14.55 -18.04
C LEU A 176 -25.46 14.09 -18.65
N LYS A 177 -26.59 14.52 -18.08
CA LYS A 177 -27.69 14.98 -18.96
C LYS A 177 -27.13 16.14 -19.80
N PRO A 178 -27.33 16.16 -21.14
CA PRO A 178 -26.33 16.67 -22.07
C PRO A 178 -26.12 18.19 -21.92
N ALA A 179 -25.04 18.58 -21.25
CA ALA A 179 -24.42 19.89 -21.39
C ALA A 179 -22.91 19.70 -21.28
N LYS A 180 -22.24 19.71 -22.44
CA LYS A 180 -20.80 19.53 -22.62
C LYS A 180 -20.06 20.73 -22.04
N VAL A 181 -19.76 20.71 -20.74
CA VAL A 181 -18.84 21.67 -20.11
C VAL A 181 -17.47 21.03 -20.04
N GLN A 182 -16.60 21.41 -20.98
CA GLN A 182 -15.22 20.94 -21.07
C GLN A 182 -14.37 21.81 -20.14
N MET A 183 -14.23 21.40 -18.88
CA MET A 183 -13.24 21.99 -17.97
C MET A 183 -11.86 21.50 -18.42
N VAL A 184 -11.11 22.36 -19.12
CA VAL A 184 -9.70 22.11 -19.44
C VAL A 184 -8.90 22.38 -18.18
N LEU A 185 -8.64 21.33 -17.39
CA LEU A 185 -7.55 21.38 -16.42
C LEU A 185 -6.23 21.46 -17.20
N PRO A 186 -5.26 22.30 -16.80
CA PRO A 186 -3.98 22.46 -17.51
C PRO A 186 -3.02 21.28 -17.30
N VAL A 187 -3.48 20.15 -16.77
CA VAL A 187 -2.68 18.96 -16.48
C VAL A 187 -3.33 17.80 -17.22
N GLU A 188 -2.63 17.28 -18.23
CA GLU A 188 -3.09 16.09 -18.94
C GLU A 188 -2.88 14.85 -18.06
N LYS A 189 -3.70 13.81 -18.25
CA LYS A 189 -3.60 12.57 -17.46
C LYS A 189 -2.22 11.92 -17.61
N GLU A 190 -1.62 12.05 -18.79
CA GLU A 190 -0.29 11.58 -19.14
C GLU A 190 0.79 12.27 -18.30
N ASP A 191 0.64 13.58 -18.03
CA ASP A 191 1.54 14.34 -17.15
C ASP A 191 1.46 13.81 -15.70
N LEU A 192 0.25 13.51 -15.21
CA LEU A 192 0.03 13.01 -13.86
C LEU A 192 0.65 11.61 -13.66
N VAL A 193 0.50 10.73 -14.64
CA VAL A 193 1.12 9.39 -14.62
C VAL A 193 2.65 9.52 -14.69
N THR A 194 3.17 10.40 -15.53
CA THR A 194 4.62 10.64 -15.68
C THR A 194 5.24 11.21 -14.39
N VAL A 195 4.58 12.16 -13.74
CA VAL A 195 4.99 12.69 -12.43
C VAL A 195 4.99 11.58 -11.37
N SER A 196 3.96 10.74 -11.37
CA SER A 196 3.85 9.65 -10.38
C SER A 196 4.91 8.57 -10.60
N LEU A 197 5.19 8.20 -11.85
CA LEU A 197 6.29 7.29 -12.19
C LEU A 197 7.66 7.88 -11.85
N SER A 198 7.84 9.19 -12.05
CA SER A 198 9.07 9.89 -11.66
C SER A 198 9.28 9.86 -10.14
N ILE A 199 8.22 10.01 -9.35
CA ILE A 199 8.28 9.88 -7.89
C ILE A 199 8.65 8.45 -7.49
N ILE A 200 8.11 7.43 -8.16
CA ILE A 200 8.49 6.02 -7.92
C ILE A 200 9.95 5.78 -8.31
N ALA A 201 10.45 6.43 -9.37
CA ALA A 201 11.85 6.33 -9.79
C ALA A 201 12.82 6.94 -8.77
N LEU A 202 12.39 7.87 -7.90
CA LEU A 202 13.21 8.37 -6.78
C LEU A 202 13.60 7.25 -5.81
N CYS A 203 12.83 6.16 -5.73
CA CYS A 203 13.19 4.97 -4.95
C CYS A 203 14.45 4.28 -5.47
N ALA A 204 14.85 4.52 -6.72
CA ALA A 204 16.06 3.96 -7.31
C ALA A 204 17.33 4.74 -6.99
N LEU A 205 17.21 5.93 -6.37
CA LEU A 205 18.36 6.75 -6.05
C LEU A 205 19.15 6.18 -4.85
N PRO A 206 20.49 6.24 -4.90
CA PRO A 206 21.36 5.78 -3.81
C PRO A 206 21.31 6.69 -2.57
N ASN A 207 20.75 7.90 -2.69
CA ASN A 207 20.68 8.85 -1.60
C ASN A 207 19.63 8.44 -0.57
N LYS A 208 20.00 8.47 0.71
CA LYS A 208 19.06 8.23 1.82
C LYS A 208 18.12 9.44 1.96
N ILE A 209 16.87 9.27 1.55
CA ILE A 209 15.83 10.29 1.68
C ILE A 209 15.08 10.07 3.00
N ASP A 210 14.56 11.13 3.63
CA ASP A 210 13.75 10.96 4.84
C ASP A 210 12.49 10.14 4.55
N VAL A 211 12.35 9.07 5.32
CA VAL A 211 11.28 8.08 5.23
C VAL A 211 9.91 8.72 5.46
N LEU A 212 9.86 9.79 6.27
CA LEU A 212 8.62 10.53 6.54
C LEU A 212 8.09 11.31 5.32
N ILE A 213 8.98 11.66 4.38
CA ILE A 213 8.64 12.41 3.17
C ILE A 213 8.42 11.44 2.01
N LEU A 214 9.33 10.48 1.85
CA LEU A 214 9.33 9.59 0.69
C LEU A 214 8.16 8.59 0.72
N ARG A 215 7.77 8.09 1.90
CA ARG A 215 6.67 7.11 2.00
C ARG A 215 5.31 7.68 1.58
N PRO A 216 4.85 8.84 2.08
CA PRO A 216 3.58 9.42 1.61
C PRO A 216 3.61 9.74 0.13
N LEU A 217 4.73 10.26 -0.39
CA LEU A 217 4.89 10.58 -1.80
C LEU A 217 4.73 9.34 -2.68
N VAL A 218 5.45 8.25 -2.37
CA VAL A 218 5.36 7.00 -3.13
C VAL A 218 3.98 6.37 -3.01
N THR A 219 3.35 6.46 -1.84
CA THR A 219 2.00 5.95 -1.59
C THR A 219 0.96 6.69 -2.44
N LEU A 220 1.02 8.02 -2.45
CA LEU A 220 0.14 8.86 -3.27
C LEU A 220 0.40 8.65 -4.76
N ALA A 221 1.67 8.65 -5.19
CA ALA A 221 2.04 8.42 -6.58
C ALA A 221 1.52 7.07 -7.10
N THR A 222 1.71 5.99 -6.32
CA THR A 222 1.18 4.66 -6.65
C THR A 222 -0.34 4.68 -6.78
N ALA A 223 -1.03 5.35 -5.85
CA ALA A 223 -2.48 5.45 -5.87
C ALA A 223 -2.97 6.25 -7.09
N PHE A 224 -2.28 7.33 -7.48
CA PHE A 224 -2.60 8.14 -8.66
C PHE A 224 -2.36 7.41 -9.99
N VAL A 225 -1.28 6.64 -10.13
CA VAL A 225 -1.03 5.81 -11.33
C VAL A 225 -2.21 4.85 -11.55
N ILE A 226 -2.64 4.17 -10.49
CA ILE A 226 -3.73 3.19 -10.62
C ILE A 226 -5.08 3.88 -10.88
N ALA A 227 -5.27 5.10 -10.34
CA ALA A 227 -6.45 5.93 -10.59
C ALA A 227 -6.57 6.35 -12.06
N GLY A 228 -5.47 6.82 -12.66
CA GLY A 228 -5.42 7.32 -14.03
C GLY A 228 -5.81 6.25 -15.05
N GLU A 229 -5.19 5.07 -14.95
CA GLU A 229 -5.44 3.90 -15.79
C GLU A 229 -6.83 3.27 -15.60
N SER A 230 -7.48 3.53 -14.46
CA SER A 230 -8.83 3.00 -14.18
C SER A 230 -9.92 3.66 -15.03
N GLN A 231 -9.69 4.88 -15.53
CA GLN A 231 -10.69 5.64 -16.28
C GLN A 231 -10.65 5.36 -17.79
N GLU A 232 -9.59 4.74 -18.31
CA GLU A 232 -9.48 4.37 -19.74
C GLU A 232 -10.05 2.99 -20.05
N ASN A 233 -10.13 2.11 -19.05
CA ASN A 233 -10.60 0.72 -19.20
C ASN A 233 -12.08 0.51 -18.84
N GLN A 234 -12.87 1.58 -18.69
CA GLN A 234 -14.33 1.56 -18.43
C GLN A 234 -15.08 2.21 -19.59
#